data_AF-A0A497AQC3-F1
#
_entry.id   AF-A0A497AQC3-F1
#
_cell.length_a   1.000
_cell.length_b   1.000
_cell.length_c   1.000
_cell.angle_alpha   90.00
_cell.angle_beta   90.00
_cell.angle_gamma   90.00
#
_symmetry.space_group_name_H-M   'P 1'
#
loop_
_entity.id
_entity.type
_entity.pdbx_description
1 polymer ?
#
loop_
_entity_poly.entity_id
_entity_poly.type
_entity_poly.pdbx_seq_one_letter_code
_entity_poly.pdbx_strand_id
1 'polypeptide(L)'
;MAYTDEIFSAVEKVNFLDRLTDELQSTRFMSVKFLSMSISNHKLNVESLAAHDPLFFEDLCRTIGEIANDANELDLIKKEASIVLENLKPYLQEHEPLYNVHNLSGEVKDTENAGLKKVCKACNAFCDVSWSYCPMCGAKLD
;
A
#
# COMPACT_ATOMS: atom_id res chain seq x y z
N MET A 1 11.07 -22.50 -2.77
CA MET A 1 10.99 -21.61 -1.58
C MET A 1 11.21 -20.21 -2.09
N ALA A 2 10.17 -19.37 -2.06
CA ALA A 2 10.26 -17.98 -2.52
C ALA A 2 11.04 -17.16 -1.47
N TYR A 3 11.95 -16.33 -1.95
CA TYR A 3 13.01 -15.63 -1.21
C TYR A 3 12.52 -14.40 -0.39
N THR A 4 11.22 -14.31 -0.06
CA THR A 4 10.64 -13.12 0.58
C THR A 4 10.76 -13.09 2.11
N ASP A 5 10.93 -14.24 2.76
CA ASP A 5 10.91 -14.34 4.23
C ASP A 5 12.18 -13.81 4.92
N GLU A 6 13.27 -13.55 4.18
CA GLU A 6 14.55 -13.12 4.79
C GLU A 6 14.62 -11.62 5.12
N ILE A 7 13.70 -10.78 4.62
CA ILE A 7 13.85 -9.31 4.70
C ILE A 7 12.81 -8.68 5.63
N PHE A 8 11.58 -9.18 5.62
CA PHE A 8 10.51 -8.64 6.44
C PHE A 8 9.61 -9.76 6.99
N SER A 9 9.79 -10.11 8.26
CA SER A 9 8.73 -10.75 9.05
C SER A 9 7.51 -9.82 9.18
N ALA A 10 6.36 -10.37 9.59
CA ALA A 10 5.13 -9.57 9.77
C ALA A 10 5.32 -8.36 10.71
N VAL A 11 6.10 -8.52 11.77
CA VAL A 11 6.43 -7.44 12.71
C VAL A 11 7.37 -6.42 12.09
N GLU A 12 8.34 -6.88 11.29
CA GLU A 12 9.29 -5.98 10.61
C GLU A 12 8.62 -5.13 9.54
N LYS A 13 7.56 -5.61 8.88
CA LYS A 13 6.77 -4.83 7.90
C LYS A 13 6.17 -3.58 8.54
N VAL A 14 5.45 -3.77 9.65
CA VAL A 14 4.82 -2.67 10.40
C VAL A 14 5.89 -1.71 10.92
N ASN A 15 6.90 -2.23 11.60
CA ASN A 15 7.98 -1.41 12.15
C ASN A 15 8.75 -0.65 11.06
N PHE A 16 8.84 -1.19 9.84
CA PHE A 16 9.51 -0.53 8.74
C PHE A 16 8.69 0.64 8.18
N LEU A 17 7.38 0.47 8.02
CA LEU A 17 6.47 1.56 7.62
C LEU A 17 6.44 2.67 8.69
N ASP A 18 6.45 2.31 9.97
CA ASP A 18 6.53 3.28 11.08
C ASP A 18 7.82 4.11 10.97
N ARG A 19 8.96 3.47 10.72
CA ARG A 19 10.24 4.19 10.53
C ARG A 19 10.28 5.07 9.28
N LEU A 20 9.53 4.73 8.24
CA LEU A 20 9.39 5.57 7.04
C LEU A 20 8.58 6.84 7.30
N THR A 21 7.69 6.82 8.30
CA THR A 21 6.82 7.96 8.66
C THR A 21 7.22 8.63 9.99
N ASP A 22 8.33 8.18 10.59
CA ASP A 22 8.87 8.69 11.86
C ASP A 22 9.11 10.21 11.80
N GLU A 23 8.89 10.92 12.91
CA GLU A 23 9.04 12.38 12.98
C GLU A 23 10.49 12.84 12.67
N LEU A 24 11.49 12.01 12.98
CA LEU A 24 12.90 12.31 12.74
C LEU A 24 13.27 12.04 11.27
N GLN A 25 13.70 13.11 10.58
CA GLN A 25 14.14 13.03 9.17
C GLN A 25 15.30 12.03 8.98
N SER A 26 16.17 11.86 9.98
CA SER A 26 17.26 10.88 9.94
C SER A 26 16.75 9.43 9.90
N THR A 27 15.68 9.12 10.64
CA THR A 27 15.09 7.78 10.68
C THR A 27 14.47 7.44 9.32
N ARG A 28 13.73 8.40 8.74
CA ARG A 28 13.17 8.27 7.39
C ARG A 28 14.27 8.11 6.35
N PHE A 29 15.31 8.94 6.40
CA PHE A 29 16.45 8.82 5.48
C PHE A 29 17.11 7.45 5.55
N MET A 30 17.42 6.97 6.76
CA MET A 30 18.04 5.65 6.94
C MET A 30 17.15 4.51 6.42
N SER A 31 15.84 4.62 6.58
CA SER A 31 14.87 3.62 6.12
C SER A 31 14.74 3.61 4.60
N VAL A 32 14.63 4.79 3.97
CA VAL A 32 14.64 4.93 2.51
C VAL A 32 15.97 4.44 1.93
N LYS A 33 17.09 4.77 2.58
CA LYS A 33 18.42 4.35 2.12
C LYS A 33 18.63 2.85 2.22
N PHE A 34 18.18 2.24 3.32
CA PHE A 34 18.17 0.80 3.50
C PHE A 34 17.40 0.11 2.37
N LEU A 35 16.22 0.60 2.04
CA LEU A 35 15.39 0.04 0.96
C LEU A 35 16.06 0.19 -0.40
N SER A 36 16.52 1.39 -0.74
CA SER A 36 17.28 1.69 -1.96
C SER A 36 18.47 0.76 -2.15
N MET A 37 19.27 0.57 -1.09
CA MET A 37 20.42 -0.33 -1.11
C MET A 37 20.01 -1.80 -1.18
N SER A 38 18.91 -2.20 -0.55
CA SER A 38 18.42 -3.58 -0.59
C SER A 38 17.95 -3.95 -2.00
N ILE A 39 17.27 -3.04 -2.68
CA ILE A 39 16.88 -3.20 -4.09
C ILE A 39 18.13 -3.25 -4.99
N SER A 40 19.01 -2.24 -4.87
CA SER A 40 20.19 -2.10 -5.74
C SER A 40 21.17 -3.27 -5.61
N ASN A 41 21.31 -3.83 -4.41
CA ASN A 41 22.19 -4.98 -4.17
C ASN A 41 21.48 -6.32 -4.37
N HIS A 42 20.29 -6.34 -4.98
CA HIS A 42 19.47 -7.54 -5.21
C HIS A 42 19.17 -8.35 -3.95
N LYS A 43 19.22 -7.70 -2.77
CA LYS A 43 18.83 -8.30 -1.50
C LYS A 43 17.31 -8.33 -1.36
N LEU A 44 16.60 -7.39 -1.97
CA LEU A 44 15.15 -7.37 -2.08
C LEU A 44 14.71 -7.62 -3.52
N ASN A 45 13.98 -8.72 -3.72
CA ASN A 45 13.29 -8.98 -4.98
C ASN A 45 11.92 -8.31 -4.96
N VAL A 46 11.80 -7.20 -5.68
CA VAL A 46 10.60 -6.36 -5.72
C VAL A 46 9.42 -7.08 -6.38
N GLU A 47 9.65 -7.80 -7.48
CA GLU A 47 8.63 -8.59 -8.16
C GLU A 47 8.02 -9.65 -7.22
N SER A 48 8.89 -10.36 -6.52
CA SER A 48 8.49 -11.39 -5.56
C SER A 48 7.74 -10.79 -4.37
N LEU A 49 8.18 -9.62 -3.87
CA LEU A 49 7.47 -8.91 -2.81
C LEU A 49 6.06 -8.50 -3.25
N ALA A 50 5.93 -7.89 -4.44
CA ALA A 50 4.63 -7.47 -4.98
C ALA A 50 3.67 -8.66 -5.18
N ALA A 51 4.18 -9.82 -5.61
CA ALA A 51 3.37 -11.01 -5.84
C ALA A 51 2.94 -11.73 -4.55
N HIS A 52 3.80 -11.76 -3.52
CA HIS A 52 3.55 -12.52 -2.29
C HIS A 52 2.90 -11.70 -1.17
N ASP A 53 3.13 -10.39 -1.15
CA ASP A 53 2.53 -9.48 -0.18
C ASP A 53 2.11 -8.15 -0.84
N PRO A 54 1.04 -8.18 -1.66
CA PRO A 54 0.58 -7.01 -2.39
C PRO A 54 0.11 -5.88 -1.47
N LEU A 55 -0.47 -6.20 -0.31
CA LEU A 55 -0.94 -5.19 0.65
C LEU A 55 0.22 -4.37 1.23
N PHE A 56 1.24 -5.05 1.75
CA PHE A 56 2.44 -4.36 2.24
C PHE A 56 3.14 -3.61 1.11
N PHE A 57 3.19 -4.18 -0.10
CA PHE A 57 3.82 -3.55 -1.25
C PHE A 57 3.11 -2.25 -1.67
N GLU A 58 1.78 -2.23 -1.69
CA GLU A 58 0.98 -1.03 -1.97
C GLU A 58 1.20 0.04 -0.90
N ASP A 59 1.16 -0.33 0.38
CA ASP A 59 1.43 0.60 1.49
C ASP A 59 2.85 1.17 1.43
N LEU A 60 3.82 0.33 1.08
CA LEU A 60 5.20 0.76 0.88
C LEU A 60 5.31 1.77 -0.26
N CYS A 61 4.71 1.48 -1.42
CA CYS A 61 4.70 2.39 -2.57
C CYS A 61 4.05 3.73 -2.24
N ARG A 62 2.90 3.70 -1.57
CA ARG A 62 2.18 4.90 -1.11
C ARG A 62 3.06 5.73 -0.17
N THR A 63 3.61 5.11 0.87
CA THR A 63 4.43 5.79 1.88
C THR A 63 5.69 6.42 1.26
N ILE A 64 6.38 5.69 0.38
CA ILE A 64 7.53 6.24 -0.36
C ILE A 64 7.11 7.39 -1.29
N GLY A 65 5.95 7.27 -1.93
CA GLY A 65 5.36 8.33 -2.74
C GLY A 65 5.05 9.59 -1.94
N GLU A 66 4.50 9.46 -0.74
CA GLU A 66 4.26 10.58 0.18
C GLU A 66 5.57 11.28 0.54
N ILE A 67 6.61 10.54 0.92
CA ILE A 67 7.94 11.10 1.22
C ILE A 67 8.53 11.83 0.00
N ALA A 68 8.45 11.24 -1.20
CA ALA A 68 9.00 11.82 -2.41
C ALA A 68 8.36 13.15 -2.80
N ASN A 69 7.09 13.37 -2.42
CA ASN A 69 6.30 14.56 -2.75
C ASN A 69 6.06 15.51 -1.58
N ASP A 70 6.59 15.23 -0.38
CA ASP A 70 6.41 16.09 0.79
C ASP A 70 7.17 17.42 0.63
N ALA A 71 6.42 18.53 0.66
CA ALA A 71 6.96 19.88 0.55
C ALA A 71 7.92 20.24 1.69
N ASN A 72 7.78 19.62 2.87
CA ASN A 72 8.58 19.89 4.06
C ASN A 72 9.80 18.97 4.19
N GLU A 73 9.96 18.00 3.28
CA GLU A 73 11.02 17.02 3.36
C GLU A 73 12.31 17.49 2.67
N LEU A 74 13.46 17.04 3.18
CA LEU A 74 14.77 17.35 2.62
C LEU A 74 14.91 16.82 1.19
N ASP A 75 15.47 17.65 0.29
CA ASP A 75 15.70 17.31 -1.12
C ASP A 75 16.47 16.01 -1.33
N LEU A 76 17.45 15.73 -0.45
CA LEU A 76 18.21 14.48 -0.51
C LEU A 76 17.32 13.26 -0.24
N ILE A 77 16.41 13.35 0.73
CA ILE A 77 15.49 12.25 1.08
C ILE A 77 14.47 12.06 -0.04
N LYS A 78 13.89 13.15 -0.57
CA LYS A 78 12.96 13.10 -1.70
C LYS A 78 13.59 12.48 -2.94
N LYS A 79 14.85 12.83 -3.23
CA LYS A 79 15.61 12.25 -4.34
C LYS A 79 15.81 10.75 -4.16
N GLU A 80 16.22 10.31 -2.98
CA GLU A 80 16.41 8.89 -2.69
C GLU A 80 15.08 8.13 -2.74
N ALA A 81 14.00 8.69 -2.20
CA ALA A 81 12.65 8.12 -2.25
C ALA A 81 12.13 8.01 -3.69
N SER A 82 12.42 9.00 -4.55
CA SER A 82 12.07 8.95 -5.97
C SER A 82 12.78 7.81 -6.69
N ILE A 83 14.06 7.59 -6.42
CA ILE A 83 14.83 6.45 -6.96
C ILE A 83 14.21 5.13 -6.53
N VAL A 84 13.85 4.99 -5.25
CA VAL A 84 13.14 3.80 -4.76
C VAL A 84 11.84 3.63 -5.53
N LEU A 85 11.02 4.68 -5.63
CA LEU A 85 9.72 4.61 -6.27
C LEU A 85 9.81 4.21 -7.75
N GLU A 86 10.83 4.68 -8.49
CA GLU A 86 11.10 4.26 -9.87
C GLU A 86 11.34 2.74 -9.99
N ASN A 87 11.94 2.12 -8.98
CA ASN A 87 12.14 0.67 -8.95
C ASN A 87 10.89 -0.12 -8.54
N LEU A 88 9.99 0.49 -7.75
CA LEU A 88 8.75 -0.14 -7.30
C LEU A 88 7.63 -0.05 -8.37
N LYS A 89 7.50 1.10 -9.03
CA LYS A 89 6.45 1.42 -10.02
C LYS A 89 6.14 0.33 -11.07
N PRO A 90 7.13 -0.36 -11.67
CA PRO A 90 6.86 -1.38 -12.68
C PRO A 90 6.03 -2.57 -12.18
N TYR A 91 6.00 -2.78 -10.85
CA TYR A 91 5.32 -3.91 -10.21
C TYR A 91 4.04 -3.48 -9.48
N LEU A 92 3.72 -2.18 -9.47
CA LEU A 92 2.38 -1.75 -9.13
C LEU A 92 1.45 -2.33 -10.17
N GLN A 93 0.66 -3.32 -9.76
CA GLN A 93 -0.49 -3.70 -10.57
C GLN A 93 -1.36 -2.46 -10.64
N GLU A 94 -1.59 -1.95 -11.85
CA GLU A 94 -2.75 -1.11 -12.10
C GLU A 94 -3.96 -2.00 -11.85
N HIS A 95 -4.34 -2.15 -10.58
CA HIS A 95 -5.73 -2.42 -10.28
C HIS A 95 -6.45 -1.21 -10.84
N GLU A 96 -7.11 -1.40 -11.97
CA GLU A 96 -8.20 -0.53 -12.39
C GLU A 96 -8.99 -0.23 -11.11
N PRO A 97 -9.12 1.04 -10.70
CA PRO A 97 -9.87 1.34 -9.49
C PRO A 97 -11.22 0.68 -9.70
N LEU A 98 -11.62 -0.23 -8.79
CA LEU A 98 -12.98 -0.74 -8.72
C LEU A 98 -13.91 0.38 -8.21
N TYR A 99 -13.91 1.49 -8.96
CA TYR A 99 -14.84 2.60 -8.94
C TYR A 99 -14.57 3.48 -10.18
N ASN A 100 -14.95 3.00 -11.37
CA ASN A 100 -15.35 3.92 -12.43
C ASN A 100 -16.70 4.56 -12.02
N VAL A 101 -16.67 5.56 -11.14
CA VAL A 101 -17.82 6.47 -10.91
C VAL A 101 -17.64 7.72 -11.75
N HIS A 102 -17.54 7.54 -13.06
CA HIS A 102 -17.78 8.59 -14.04
C HIS A 102 -18.37 7.96 -15.30
N ASN A 103 -19.61 7.48 -15.18
CA ASN A 103 -20.58 7.44 -16.27
C ASN A 103 -21.97 7.14 -15.72
N LEU A 104 -22.62 8.16 -15.17
CA LEU A 104 -24.07 8.20 -14.95
C LEU A 104 -24.58 9.58 -15.36
N SER A 105 -24.49 9.85 -16.67
CA SER A 105 -25.40 10.76 -17.35
C SER A 105 -26.34 9.89 -18.18
N GLY A 106 -27.35 9.35 -17.52
CA GLY A 106 -28.41 8.54 -18.10
C GLY A 106 -29.56 8.47 -17.10
N GLU A 107 -30.72 8.93 -17.54
CA GLU A 107 -31.82 9.41 -16.73
C GLU A 107 -32.57 8.32 -15.92
N VAL A 108 -32.80 8.65 -14.65
CA VAL A 108 -33.99 8.43 -13.80
C VAL A 108 -34.72 7.08 -13.83
N LYS A 109 -34.76 6.41 -12.67
CA LYS A 109 -36.02 6.05 -11.98
C LYS A 109 -35.77 5.65 -10.52
N ASP A 110 -36.54 6.30 -9.65
CA ASP A 110 -36.58 6.13 -8.20
C ASP A 110 -36.68 4.66 -7.76
N THR A 111 -35.85 4.28 -6.80
CA THR A 111 -36.28 3.50 -5.63
C THR A 111 -35.20 3.52 -4.56
N GLU A 112 -35.66 3.81 -3.36
CA GLU A 112 -34.91 4.03 -2.13
C GLU A 112 -34.13 2.77 -1.70
N ASN A 113 -32.80 2.90 -1.53
CA ASN A 113 -32.09 2.49 -0.31
C ASN A 113 -30.60 2.84 -0.47
N ALA A 114 -30.18 3.94 0.15
CA ALA A 114 -28.79 4.30 0.31
C ALA A 114 -28.03 3.14 0.99
N GLY A 115 -27.05 2.58 0.28
CA GLY A 115 -26.30 1.39 0.67
C GLY A 115 -25.66 1.54 2.05
N LEU A 116 -26.23 0.84 3.03
CA LEU A 116 -25.60 0.60 4.32
C LEU A 116 -24.36 -0.28 4.07
N LYS A 117 -23.18 0.25 4.39
CA LYS A 117 -21.91 -0.50 4.36
C LYS A 117 -21.52 -0.87 5.79
N LYS A 118 -21.11 -2.12 6.03
CA LYS A 118 -20.54 -2.57 7.30
C LYS A 118 -19.01 -2.59 7.23
N VAL A 119 -18.35 -2.33 8.34
CA VAL A 119 -16.88 -2.37 8.42
C VAL A 119 -16.46 -3.73 8.95
N CYS A 120 -15.54 -4.40 8.24
CA CYS A 120 -14.95 -5.65 8.71
C CYS A 120 -14.15 -5.39 10.00
N LYS A 121 -14.47 -6.07 11.09
CA LYS A 121 -13.77 -5.88 12.38
C LYS A 121 -12.34 -6.44 12.39
N ALA A 122 -11.96 -7.25 11.40
CA ALA A 122 -10.64 -7.87 11.33
C ALA A 122 -9.63 -7.03 10.54
N CYS A 123 -10.03 -6.42 9.43
CA CYS A 123 -9.14 -5.64 8.55
C CYS A 123 -9.64 -4.22 8.25
N ASN A 124 -10.74 -3.80 8.88
CA ASN A 124 -11.39 -2.49 8.70
C ASN A 124 -11.85 -2.16 7.26
N ALA A 125 -11.94 -3.16 6.38
CA ALA A 125 -12.47 -2.97 5.04
C ALA A 125 -13.98 -2.66 5.05
N PHE A 126 -14.42 -1.73 4.22
CA PHE A 126 -15.85 -1.49 3.96
C PHE A 126 -16.43 -2.61 3.12
N CYS A 127 -17.43 -3.29 3.65
CA CYS A 127 -18.09 -4.43 3.05
C CYS A 127 -19.59 -4.13 2.87
N ASP A 128 -20.20 -4.72 1.85
CA ASP A 128 -21.65 -4.68 1.70
C ASP A 128 -22.33 -5.45 2.85
N VAL A 129 -23.47 -4.97 3.35
CA VAL A 129 -24.22 -5.64 4.43
C VAL A 129 -24.70 -7.03 4.00
N SER A 130 -24.94 -7.25 2.71
CA SER A 130 -25.33 -8.55 2.13
C SER A 130 -24.23 -9.62 2.16
N TRP A 131 -22.98 -9.24 2.42
CA TRP A 131 -21.85 -10.18 2.37
C TRP A 131 -21.66 -10.92 3.70
N SER A 132 -21.48 -12.23 3.62
CA SER A 132 -21.21 -13.08 4.79
C SER A 132 -19.73 -13.11 5.19
N TYR A 133 -18.83 -12.85 4.25
CA TYR A 133 -17.38 -12.90 4.45
C TYR A 133 -16.70 -11.70 3.80
N CYS A 134 -15.64 -11.21 4.43
CA CYS A 134 -14.84 -10.11 3.93
C CYS A 134 -14.03 -10.57 2.71
N PRO A 135 -14.12 -9.90 1.56
CA PRO A 135 -13.33 -10.28 0.39
C PRO A 135 -11.83 -9.99 0.58
N MET A 136 -11.47 -9.12 1.53
CA MET A 136 -10.08 -8.72 1.78
C MET A 136 -9.34 -9.68 2.71
N CYS A 137 -10.00 -10.23 3.72
CA CYS A 137 -9.34 -11.07 4.73
C CYS A 137 -10.02 -12.42 4.99
N GLY A 138 -11.14 -12.72 4.34
CA GLY A 138 -11.92 -13.95 4.55
C GLY A 138 -12.65 -14.02 5.89
N ALA A 139 -12.51 -13.02 6.78
CA ALA A 139 -13.21 -13.00 8.06
C ALA A 139 -14.72 -12.91 7.88
N LYS A 140 -15.48 -13.58 8.74
CA LYS A 140 -16.95 -13.52 8.74
C LYS A 140 -17.41 -12.12 9.14
N LEU A 141 -18.33 -11.55 8.36
CA LEU A 141 -18.85 -10.20 8.58
C LEU A 141 -20.12 -10.27 9.44
N ASP A 142 -19.93 -10.35 10.76
CA ASP A 142 -20.99 -10.30 11.77
C ASP A 142 -21.45 -8.87 12.10
#